data_AF-A0A846DDK9-F1
#
_entry.id   AF-A0A846DDK9-F1
#
_cell.length_a   1.000
_cell.length_b   1.000
_cell.length_c   1.000
_cell.angle_alpha   90.00
_cell.angle_beta   90.00
_cell.angle_gamma   90.00
#
_symmetry.space_group_name_H-M   'P 1'
#
loop_
_entity.id
_entity.type
_entity.pdbx_description
1 polymer ?
#
loop_
_entity_poly.entity_id
_entity_poly.type
_entity_poly.pdbx_seq_one_letter_code
_entity_poly.pdbx_strand_id
1 'polypeptide(L)' 'MAPNVPEQNPVEYIWLQAKKILRQLSYLCTSFKRVKWLFMFFTDGQIFEFPKLNKYGIPPQPI' A
#
# COMPACT_ATOMS: atom_id res chain seq x y z
N MET A 1 13.05 -12.09 -13.79
CA MET A 1 12.23 -11.33 -12.82
C MET A 1 11.04 -12.19 -12.48
N ALA A 2 10.83 -12.53 -11.20
CA ALA A 2 9.69 -13.35 -10.81
C ALA A 2 8.38 -12.55 -11.03
N PRO A 3 7.33 -13.14 -11.60
CA PRO A 3 6.08 -12.45 -11.92
C PRO A 3 5.27 -12.00 -10.70
N ASN A 4 5.69 -12.38 -9.47
CA ASN A 4 4.96 -12.17 -8.22
C ASN A 4 5.83 -11.49 -7.14
N VAL A 5 6.63 -10.48 -7.48
CA VAL A 5 7.37 -9.73 -6.45
C VAL A 5 6.40 -8.81 -5.70
N PRO A 6 6.38 -8.80 -4.35
CA PRO A 6 5.47 -7.97 -3.55
C PRO A 6 5.45 -6.48 -3.91
N GLU A 7 6.60 -5.98 -4.37
CA GLU A 7 6.80 -4.60 -4.83
C GLU A 7 5.95 -4.22 -6.06
N GLN A 8 5.36 -5.20 -6.73
CA GLN A 8 4.45 -4.97 -7.85
C GLN A 8 2.97 -4.99 -7.44
N ASN A 9 2.65 -5.48 -6.24
CA ASN A 9 1.29 -5.48 -5.72
C ASN A 9 0.94 -4.10 -5.14
N PRO A 10 -0.06 -3.39 -5.71
CA PRO A 10 -0.42 -2.05 -5.25
C PRO A 10 -0.89 -2.04 -3.78
N VAL A 11 -1.56 -3.10 -3.33
CA VAL A 11 -2.03 -3.24 -1.94
C VAL A 11 -0.84 -3.35 -0.97
N GLU A 12 0.16 -4.17 -1.30
CA GLU A 12 1.35 -4.33 -0.45
C GLU A 12 2.18 -3.06 -0.39
N TYR A 13 2.25 -2.31 -1.49
CA TYR A 13 2.90 -1.00 -1.51
C TYR A 13 2.21 0.00 -0.58
N ILE A 14 0.88 0.13 -0.64
CA ILE A 14 0.11 0.98 0.29
C ILE A 14 0.35 0.55 1.73
N TRP A 15 0.25 -0.75 1.98
CA TRP A 15 0.48 -1.30 3.32
C TRP A 15 1.89 -0.93 3.81
N LEU A 16 2.91 -1.11 2.97
CA LEU A 16 4.29 -0.78 3.34
C LEU A 16 4.46 0.70 3.68
N GLN A 17 3.87 1.61 2.91
CA GLN A 17 3.89 3.05 3.20
C GLN A 17 3.20 3.38 4.52
N ALA A 18 1.98 2.88 4.74
CA ALA A 18 1.26 3.09 6.00
C ALA A 18 2.04 2.53 7.21
N LYS A 19 2.65 1.34 7.08
CA LYS A 19 3.52 0.77 8.12
C LYS A 19 4.75 1.62 8.43
N LYS A 20 5.36 2.27 7.43
CA LYS A 20 6.50 3.16 7.65
C LYS A 20 6.11 4.35 8.54
N ILE A 21 4.97 4.97 8.26
CA ILE A 21 4.43 6.08 9.07
C ILE A 21 4.12 5.61 10.50
N LEU A 22 3.46 4.47 10.66
CA LEU A 22 3.16 3.91 11.98
C LEU A 22 4.43 3.59 12.79
N ARG A 23 5.51 3.15 12.15
CA ARG A 23 6.80 2.91 12.82
C ARG A 23 7.44 4.19 13.32
N GLN A 24 7.37 5.28 12.55
CA GLN A 24 7.84 6.60 12.99
C GLN A 24 7.03 7.12 14.18
N LEU A 25 5.74 6.79 14.22
CA LEU A 25 4.81 7.13 15.31
C LEU A 25 4.59 5.98 16.29
N SER A 26 5.59 5.10 16.47
CA SER A 26 5.46 3.89 17.28
C SER A 26 5.09 4.19 18.74
N TYR A 27 5.53 5.33 19.27
CA TYR A 27 5.15 5.80 20.61
C TYR A 27 3.64 6.08 20.77
N LEU A 28 2.91 6.35 19.67
CA LEU A 28 1.45 6.51 19.67
C LEU A 28 0.71 5.17 19.53
N CYS A 29 1.40 4.10 19.12
CA CYS A 29 0.86 2.77 18.84
C CYS A 29 0.67 1.92 20.11
N THR A 30 0.03 2.48 21.15
CA THR A 30 -0.09 1.83 22.48
C THR A 30 -1.14 0.72 22.55
N SER A 31 -2.00 0.59 21.53
CA SER A 31 -2.99 -0.49 21.43
C SER A 31 -3.34 -0.77 19.97
N PHE A 32 -3.82 -1.98 19.70
CA PHE A 32 -4.27 -2.34 18.35
C PHE A 32 -5.38 -1.41 17.83
N LYS A 33 -6.29 -0.96 18.72
CA LYS A 33 -7.33 0.02 18.37
C LYS A 33 -6.73 1.34 17.86
N ARG A 34 -5.68 1.85 18.53
CA ARG A 34 -4.95 3.06 18.09
C ARG A 34 -4.19 2.84 16.79
N VAL A 35 -3.52 1.69 16.64
CA VAL A 35 -2.83 1.33 15.39
C VAL A 35 -3.82 1.31 14.23
N LYS A 36 -4.98 0.68 14.40
CA LYS A 36 -6.03 0.62 13.37
C LYS A 36 -6.55 2.02 13.02
N TRP A 37 -6.81 2.86 14.01
CA TRP A 37 -7.29 4.22 13.79
C TRP A 37 -6.26 5.07 13.03
N LEU A 38 -4.99 5.04 13.47
CA LEU A 38 -3.90 5.76 12.81
C LEU A 38 -3.70 5.26 11.37
N PHE A 39 -3.74 3.94 11.16
CA PHE A 39 -3.65 3.36 9.83
C PHE A 39 -4.73 3.93 8.91
N MET A 40 -6.00 3.86 9.33
CA MET A 40 -7.12 4.39 8.56
C MET A 40 -6.96 5.88 8.29
N PHE A 41 -6.61 6.66 9.32
CA PHE A 41 -6.41 8.11 9.21
C PHE A 41 -5.35 8.50 8.17
N PHE A 42 -4.22 7.79 8.11
CA PHE A 42 -3.15 8.10 7.15
C PHE A 42 -3.44 7.59 5.73
N THR A 43 -4.32 6.61 5.58
CA THR A 43 -4.68 6.07 4.25
C THR A 43 -5.93 6.70 3.66
N ASP A 44 -6.77 7.34 4.48
CA ASP A 44 -8.03 7.92 4.04
C ASP A 44 -7.80 9.13 3.12
N GLY A 45 -8.54 9.18 2.01
CA GLY A 45 -8.43 10.26 1.02
C GLY A 45 -7.09 10.36 0.26
N GLN A 46 -6.15 9.44 0.48
CA GLN A 46 -4.86 9.46 -0.21
C GLN A 46 -4.96 8.90 -1.63
N ILE A 47 -4.36 9.60 -2.59
CA ILE A 47 -4.15 9.11 -3.95
C ILE A 47 -2.75 8.48 -4.00
N PHE A 48 -2.70 7.18 -4.23
CA PHE A 48 -1.44 6.46 -4.39
C PHE A 48 -1.11 6.30 -5.86
N GLU A 49 -0.01 6.90 -6.30
CA GLU A 49 0.48 6.72 -7.67
C GLU A 49 1.25 5.41 -7.80
N PHE A 50 0.84 4.60 -8.77
CA PHE A 50 1.49 3.35 -9.12
C PHE A 50 2.05 3.45 -10.53
N PRO A 51 3.30 3.91 -10.70
CA PRO A 51 3.89 4.11 -12.03
C PRO A 51 4.03 2.81 -12.84
N LYS A 52 3.90 1.64 -12.18
CA LYS A 52 3.91 0.31 -12.82
C LYS A 52 2.52 -0.26 -13.12
N LEU A 53 1.42 0.46 -12.80
CA LEU A 53 0.05 -0.03 -13.02
C LEU A 53 -0.26 -0.26 -14.50
N ASN A 54 0.37 0.53 -15.38
CA ASN A 54 0.33 0.36 -16.84
C ASN A 54 0.79 -1.03 -17.32
N LYS A 55 1.59 -1.76 -16.54
CA LYS A 55 2.00 -3.15 -16.85
C LYS A 55 0.90 -4.17 -16.61
N TYR A 56 -0.15 -3.81 -15.87
CA TYR A 56 -1.29 -4.67 -15.55
C TYR A 56 -2.53 -4.38 -16.41
N GLY A 57 -2.50 -3.34 -17.24
CA GLY A 57 -3.68 -2.78 -17.92
C GLY A 57 -3.86 -3.13 -19.40
N ILE A 58 -3.08 -4.04 -19.97
CA ILE A 58 -3.27 -4.47 -21.37
C ILE A 58 -3.86 -5.88 -21.36
N PRO A 59 -5.20 -6.04 -21.40
CA PRO A 59 -5.78 -7.34 -21.73
C PRO A 59 -5.28 -7.75 -23.13
N PRO A 60 -4.97 -9.03 -23.36
CA PRO A 60 -4.59 -9.49 -24.69
C PRO A 60 -5.72 -9.13 -25.67
N GLN A 61 -5.35 -8.49 -26.79
CA GLN A 61 -6.30 -8.23 -27.87
C GLN A 61 -6.82 -9.58 -28.38
N PRO A 62 -8.14 -9.74 -28.57
CA PRO A 62 -8.67 -10.97 -29.15
C PRO A 62 -8.08 -11.17 -30.55
N ILE A 63 -7.64 -12.40 -30.81
CA ILE A 63 -7.12 -12.87 -32.12
C ILE A 63 -8.26 -12.89 -33.13
#